data_AF-A0A6I6HJC5-F1
#
_entry.id   AF-A0A6I6HJC5-F1
#
_cell.length_a   1.000
_cell.length_b   1.000
_cell.length_c   1.000
_cell.angle_alpha   90.00
_cell.angle_beta   90.00
_cell.angle_gamma   90.00
#
_symmetry.space_group_name_H-M   'P 1'
#
loop_
_entity.id
_entity.type
_entity.pdbx_description
1 polymer ?
#
loop_
_entity_poly.entity_id
_entity_poly.type
_entity_poly.pdbx_seq_one_letter_code
_entity_poly.pdbx_strand_id
1 'polypeptide(L)'
;MGFTSDKGSRSARPLASVSFADCRVADSKAGAVNVQPGYRVTLLTTKGDEAAALVDAAFVAVVGALHNWAPGEAAGRRWERLSLLLVGAPQYPEDGLVGVDLLFTTGARFDGQP
;
A
#
# COMPACT_ATOMS: atom_id res chain seq x y z
N MET A 1 0.57 -12.49 -22.41
CA MET A 1 0.81 -11.39 -23.36
C MET A 1 -0.20 -10.30 -23.04
N GLY A 2 0.24 -9.19 -22.45
CA GLY A 2 -0.60 -8.03 -22.18
C GLY A 2 0.27 -6.80 -22.38
N PHE A 3 0.04 -6.07 -23.47
CA PHE A 3 0.79 -4.87 -23.79
C PHE A 3 0.15 -3.69 -23.06
N THR A 4 0.85 -3.09 -22.09
CA THR A 4 0.60 -1.70 -21.72
C THR A 4 1.53 -0.84 -22.57
N SER A 5 1.02 -0.33 -23.69
CA SER A 5 1.64 0.77 -24.41
C SER A 5 1.32 2.06 -23.66
N ASP A 6 2.00 2.27 -22.54
CA ASP A 6 2.15 3.63 -22.04
C ASP A 6 3.61 4.00 -22.27
N LYS A 7 3.85 5.01 -23.10
CA LYS A 7 5.18 5.59 -23.30
C LYS A 7 5.57 6.50 -22.12
N GLY A 8 5.18 6.10 -20.91
CA GLY A 8 5.83 6.39 -19.64
C GLY A 8 6.12 7.86 -19.32
N SER A 9 5.45 8.82 -19.96
CA SER A 9 5.57 10.22 -19.56
C SER A 9 4.55 10.44 -18.45
N ARG A 10 4.96 10.13 -17.22
CA ARG A 10 4.24 10.61 -16.04
C ARG A 10 4.43 12.12 -16.02
N SER A 11 3.35 12.87 -16.25
CA SER A 11 3.37 14.30 -15.97
C SER A 11 3.78 14.49 -14.52
N ALA A 12 4.60 15.52 -14.24
CA ALA A 12 5.16 15.88 -12.94
C ALA A 12 4.08 16.34 -11.92
N ARG A 13 3.05 15.51 -11.74
CA ARG A 13 1.89 15.74 -10.89
C ARG A 13 2.05 14.91 -9.62
N PRO A 14 1.48 15.38 -8.49
CA PRO A 14 1.36 14.56 -7.30
C PRO A 14 0.76 13.20 -7.64
N LEU A 15 1.46 12.14 -7.25
CA LEU A 15 1.10 10.77 -7.53
C LEU A 15 0.88 10.05 -6.20
N ALA A 16 -0.30 9.46 -6.05
CA ALA A 16 -0.56 8.42 -5.08
C ALA A 16 -0.74 7.11 -5.85
N SER A 17 0.07 6.10 -5.52
CA SER A 17 -0.07 4.76 -6.10
C SER A 17 -0.23 3.73 -5.01
N VAL A 18 -1.06 2.73 -5.26
CA VAL A 18 -1.26 1.59 -4.37
C VAL A 18 -0.78 0.34 -5.09
N SER A 19 0.08 -0.43 -4.45
CA SER A 19 0.60 -1.68 -4.99
C SER A 19 0.60 -2.76 -3.91
N PHE A 20 0.45 -4.01 -4.34
CA PHE A 20 0.74 -5.15 -3.46
C PHE A 20 2.26 -5.26 -3.32
N ALA A 21 2.76 -5.28 -2.08
CA ALA A 21 4.19 -5.32 -1.81
C ALA A 21 4.67 -6.76 -1.57
N ASP A 22 4.05 -7.44 -0.63
CA ASP A 22 4.40 -8.80 -0.22
C ASP A 22 3.22 -9.43 0.54
N CYS A 23 3.26 -10.72 0.82
CA CYS A 23 2.36 -11.35 1.77
C CYS A 23 3.11 -12.33 2.66
N ARG A 24 3.02 -12.11 3.97
CA ARG A 24 3.59 -13.00 4.97
C ARG A 24 2.59 -14.10 5.31
N VAL A 25 3.09 -15.28 5.62
CA VAL A 25 2.32 -16.35 6.26
C VAL A 25 2.60 -16.27 7.76
N ALA A 26 1.61 -15.83 8.54
CA ALA A 26 1.74 -15.64 9.98
C ALA A 26 1.69 -16.98 10.74
N ASP A 27 0.85 -17.91 10.28
CA ASP A 27 0.72 -19.26 10.82
C ASP A 27 0.20 -20.19 9.73
N SER A 28 0.62 -21.46 9.76
CA SER A 28 0.15 -22.51 8.86
C SER A 28 -0.03 -23.80 9.64
N LYS A 29 -1.27 -24.31 9.67
CA LYS A 29 -1.65 -25.53 10.38
C LYS A 29 -2.42 -26.45 9.44
N ALA A 30 -2.47 -27.74 9.78
CA ALA A 30 -3.29 -28.70 9.03
C ALA A 30 -4.74 -28.18 8.94
N GLY A 31 -5.15 -27.79 7.73
CA GLY A 31 -6.49 -27.28 7.43
C GLY A 31 -6.65 -25.76 7.33
N ALA A 32 -5.66 -24.92 7.67
CA ALA A 32 -5.77 -23.47 7.45
C ALA A 32 -4.43 -22.71 7.47
N VAL A 33 -4.41 -21.56 6.80
CA VAL A 33 -3.30 -20.61 6.77
C VAL A 33 -3.78 -19.21 7.15
N ASN A 34 -3.04 -18.54 8.02
CA ASN A 34 -3.23 -17.12 8.34
C ASN A 34 -2.22 -16.31 7.52
N VAL A 35 -2.72 -15.41 6.70
CA VAL A 35 -1.90 -14.56 5.82
C VAL A 35 -1.96 -13.11 6.24
N GLN A 36 -0.87 -12.39 5.98
CA GLN A 36 -0.71 -10.97 6.26
C GLN A 36 -0.17 -10.26 5.01
N PRO A 37 -1.04 -9.87 4.06
CA PRO A 37 -0.63 -9.09 2.91
C PRO A 37 -0.21 -7.67 3.30
N GLY A 38 0.88 -7.21 2.70
CA GLY A 38 1.36 -5.84 2.72
C GLY A 38 0.93 -5.09 1.47
N TYR A 39 0.24 -3.97 1.65
CA TYR A 39 -0.12 -3.00 0.62
C TYR A 39 0.72 -1.75 0.77
N ARG A 40 1.47 -1.40 -0.26
CA ARG A 40 2.28 -0.18 -0.29
C ARG A 40 1.50 0.94 -0.93
N VAL A 41 1.42 2.07 -0.23
CA VAL A 41 0.99 3.36 -0.76
C VAL A 41 2.23 4.22 -0.95
N THR A 42 2.53 4.58 -2.18
CA THR A 42 3.64 5.48 -2.53
C THR A 42 3.08 6.84 -2.85
N LEU A 43 3.52 7.85 -2.09
CA LEU A 43 3.16 9.25 -2.24
C LEU A 43 4.36 10.00 -2.80
N LEU A 44 4.22 10.61 -3.96
CA LEU A 44 5.28 11.35 -4.64
C LEU A 44 4.78 12.71 -5.11
N THR A 45 5.66 13.69 -5.09
CA THR A 45 5.45 15.00 -5.70
C THR A 45 6.75 15.52 -6.28
N THR A 46 6.68 16.56 -7.12
CA THR A 46 7.86 17.26 -7.62
C THR A 46 8.57 18.01 -6.49
N LYS A 47 9.91 18.02 -6.53
CA LYS A 47 10.70 18.88 -5.64
C LYS A 47 10.33 20.35 -5.86
N GLY A 48 10.28 21.10 -4.77
CA GLY A 48 9.91 22.51 -4.75
C GLY A 48 9.49 22.93 -3.35
N ASP A 49 9.21 24.21 -3.16
CA ASP A 49 8.97 24.80 -1.83
C ASP A 49 7.72 24.22 -1.14
N GLU A 50 6.72 23.79 -1.93
CA GLU A 50 5.47 23.20 -1.43
C GLU A 50 5.55 21.69 -1.22
N ALA A 51 6.63 21.03 -1.64
CA ALA A 51 6.71 19.58 -1.70
C ALA A 51 6.50 18.93 -0.32
N ALA A 52 7.10 19.51 0.73
CA ALA A 52 6.97 19.00 2.09
C ALA A 52 5.52 19.08 2.59
N ALA A 53 4.84 20.20 2.37
CA ALA A 53 3.45 20.39 2.78
C ALA A 53 2.49 19.45 2.03
N LEU A 54 2.72 19.24 0.74
CA LEU A 54 1.91 18.33 -0.08
C LEU A 54 2.08 16.88 0.37
N VAL A 55 3.31 16.44 0.63
CA VAL A 55 3.58 15.07 1.11
C VAL A 55 2.99 14.86 2.50
N ASP A 56 3.11 15.83 3.41
CA ASP A 56 2.53 15.75 4.76
C ASP A 56 1.00 15.68 4.73
N ALA A 57 0.36 16.55 3.96
CA ALA A 57 -1.10 16.54 3.81
C ALA A 57 -1.60 15.19 3.24
N ALA A 58 -0.90 14.66 2.23
CA ALA A 58 -1.23 13.35 1.66
C ALA A 58 -0.98 12.21 2.66
N PHE A 59 0.10 12.28 3.44
CA PHE A 59 0.41 11.32 4.50
C PHE A 59 -0.72 11.27 5.53
N VAL A 60 -1.14 12.43 6.06
CA VAL A 60 -2.23 12.54 7.04
C VAL A 60 -3.53 11.99 6.48
N ALA A 61 -3.87 12.35 5.23
CA ALA A 61 -5.08 11.87 4.58
C ALA A 61 -5.10 10.34 4.41
N VAL A 62 -3.98 9.74 3.98
CA VAL A 62 -3.87 8.29 3.78
C VAL A 62 -3.92 7.55 5.11
N VAL A 63 -3.15 7.98 6.11
CA VAL A 63 -3.15 7.35 7.43
C VAL A 63 -4.52 7.45 8.09
N GLY A 64 -5.16 8.62 8.04
CA GLY A 64 -6.50 8.83 8.60
C GLY A 64 -7.59 8.00 7.91
N ALA A 65 -7.45 7.74 6.61
CA ALA A 65 -8.40 6.93 5.86
C ALA A 65 -8.20 5.42 6.01
N LEU A 66 -6.96 4.95 6.09
CA LEU A 66 -6.63 3.52 6.02
C LEU A 66 -6.30 2.88 7.36
N HIS A 67 -5.68 3.60 8.29
CA HIS A 67 -5.36 3.02 9.59
C HIS A 67 -6.65 2.70 10.34
N ASN A 68 -6.75 1.49 10.87
CA ASN A 68 -7.93 0.96 11.54
C ASN A 68 -9.18 0.85 10.65
N TRP A 69 -9.06 1.00 9.34
CA TRP A 69 -10.15 0.74 8.41
C TRP A 69 -10.35 -0.78 8.24
N ALA A 70 -11.60 -1.22 8.20
CA ALA A 70 -11.95 -2.62 7.99
C ALA A 70 -12.69 -2.75 6.66
N PRO A 71 -12.26 -3.62 5.73
CA PRO A 71 -12.96 -3.82 4.46
C PRO A 71 -14.32 -4.52 4.59
N GLY A 72 -14.73 -4.90 5.81
CA GLY A 72 -15.92 -5.70 6.04
C GLY A 72 -15.77 -7.14 5.52
N GLU A 73 -16.87 -7.77 5.12
CA GLU A 73 -16.83 -9.02 4.36
C GLU A 73 -16.46 -8.74 2.90
N ALA A 74 -15.16 -8.84 2.59
CA ALA A 74 -14.67 -8.71 1.23
C ALA A 74 -14.37 -10.11 0.67
N ALA A 75 -15.04 -10.46 -0.43
CA ALA A 75 -14.90 -11.75 -1.12
C ALA A 75 -15.09 -12.97 -0.19
N GLY A 76 -16.11 -12.90 0.68
CA GLY A 76 -16.49 -13.97 1.60
C GLY A 76 -15.55 -14.18 2.77
N ARG A 77 -14.63 -13.24 3.02
CA ARG A 77 -13.61 -13.34 4.07
C ARG A 77 -13.71 -12.18 5.04
N ARG A 78 -13.56 -12.51 6.33
CA ARG A 78 -13.41 -11.51 7.39
C ARG A 78 -11.95 -11.11 7.49
N TRP A 79 -11.66 -9.91 7.01
CA TRP A 79 -10.36 -9.30 7.14
C TRP A 79 -10.25 -8.54 8.46
N GLU A 80 -9.05 -8.56 9.04
CA GLU A 80 -8.70 -7.68 10.15
C GLU A 80 -8.58 -6.22 9.67
N ARG A 81 -8.57 -5.30 10.63
CA ARG A 81 -8.44 -3.87 10.34
C ARG A 81 -7.03 -3.61 9.80
N LEU A 82 -6.93 -2.76 8.79
CA LEU A 82 -5.65 -2.32 8.23
C LEU A 82 -4.84 -1.60 9.31
N SER A 83 -3.55 -1.88 9.37
CA SER A 83 -2.60 -1.23 10.28
C SER A 83 -1.40 -0.72 9.49
N LEU A 84 -0.85 0.42 9.90
CA LEU A 84 0.36 0.96 9.31
C LEU A 84 1.54 0.20 9.92
N LEU A 85 2.32 -0.47 9.08
CA LEU A 85 3.43 -1.33 9.50
C LEU A 85 4.79 -0.64 9.36
N LEU A 86 4.98 0.12 8.28
CA LEU A 86 6.25 0.78 7.97
C LEU A 86 6.01 2.11 7.26
N VAL A 87 6.87 3.09 7.57
CA VAL A 87 7.03 4.33 6.82
C VAL A 87 8.49 4.41 6.37
N GLY A 88 8.74 4.71 5.10
CA GLY A 88 10.10 4.76 4.56
C GLY A 88 10.24 5.61 3.32
N ALA A 89 11.47 5.75 2.84
CA ALA A 89 11.74 6.40 1.57
C ALA A 89 11.22 5.53 0.40
N PRO A 90 10.70 6.14 -0.69
CA PRO A 90 10.37 5.42 -1.91
C PRO A 90 11.57 4.64 -2.43
N GLN A 91 11.37 3.38 -2.84
CA GLN A 91 12.48 2.53 -3.32
C GLN A 91 13.09 3.01 -4.66
N TYR A 92 12.30 3.69 -5.49
CA TYR A 92 12.72 4.18 -6.81
C TYR A 92 12.18 5.60 -7.05
N PRO A 93 12.71 6.63 -6.38
CA PRO A 93 12.32 7.99 -6.69
C PRO A 93 12.85 8.34 -8.09
N GLU A 94 11.95 8.66 -9.02
CA GLU A 94 12.35 9.26 -10.30
C GLU A 94 13.05 10.60 -10.03
N ASP A 95 14.04 10.96 -10.87
CA ASP A 95 14.77 12.22 -10.73
C ASP A 95 13.81 13.42 -10.70
N GLY A 96 13.97 14.27 -9.69
CA GLY A 96 13.10 15.44 -9.48
C GLY A 96 11.85 15.19 -8.64
N LEU A 97 11.60 13.95 -8.18
CA LEU A 97 10.52 13.64 -7.24
C LEU A 97 11.04 13.49 -5.79
N VAL A 98 10.14 13.70 -4.84
CA VAL A 98 10.33 13.46 -3.40
C VAL A 98 9.04 12.87 -2.82
N GLY A 99 9.15 12.07 -1.77
CA GLY A 99 7.96 11.45 -1.18
C GLY A 99 8.24 10.39 -0.14
N VAL A 100 7.23 9.57 0.12
CA VAL A 100 7.21 8.56 1.18
C VAL A 100 6.46 7.30 0.75
N ASP A 101 6.96 6.15 1.17
CA ASP A 101 6.27 4.87 1.09
C ASP A 101 5.64 4.53 2.44
N LEU A 102 4.37 4.13 2.40
CA LEU A 102 3.59 3.65 3.55
C LEU A 102 3.23 2.18 3.30
N LEU A 103 3.66 1.28 4.16
CA LEU A 103 3.26 -0.12 4.10
C LEU A 103 2.14 -0.36 5.10
N PHE A 104 0.95 -0.67 4.61
CA PHE A 104 -0.16 -1.14 5.43
C PHE A 104 -0.26 -2.66 5.36
N THR A 105 -0.71 -3.27 6.45
CA THR A 105 -0.97 -4.71 6.52
C THR A 105 -2.34 -4.99 7.11
N THR A 106 -2.90 -6.15 6.77
CA THR A 106 -4.14 -6.72 7.34
C THR A 106 -3.95 -8.22 7.49
N GLY A 107 -4.84 -8.90 8.19
CA GLY A 107 -4.83 -10.33 8.40
C GLY A 107 -6.10 -11.00 7.88
N ALA A 108 -5.98 -12.20 7.34
CA ALA A 108 -7.12 -13.07 7.07
C ALA A 108 -6.74 -14.55 7.18
N ARG A 109 -7.72 -15.36 7.57
CA ARG A 109 -7.62 -16.83 7.59
C ARG A 109 -8.15 -17.40 6.28
N PHE A 110 -7.44 -18.39 5.75
CA PHE A 110 -7.85 -19.20 4.61
C PHE A 110 -7.90 -20.66 5.04
N ASP A 111 -9.07 -21.28 4.95
CA ASP A 111 -9.22 -22.72 5.20
C ASP A 111 -8.79 -23.53 3.96
N GLY A 112 -8.07 -24.62 4.18
CA GLY A 112 -7.60 -25.55 3.15
C GLY A 112 -8.67 -26.58 2.79
N GLN A 113 -8.33 -27.52 1.89
CA GLN A 113 -9.23 -28.66 1.64
C GLN A 113 -9.38 -29.53 2.89
N PRO A 114 -10.61 -30.01 3.17
CA PRO A 114 -10.86 -30.96 4.25
C PRO A 114 -10.15 -32.30 4.02
#